data_AF-A0A2H9R6B6-F1
#
_entry.id   AF-A0A2H9R6B6-F1
#
_cell.length_a   1.000
_cell.length_b   1.000
_cell.length_c   1.000
_cell.angle_alpha   90.00
_cell.angle_beta   90.00
_cell.angle_gamma   90.00
#
_symmetry.space_group_name_H-M   'P 1'
#
loop_
_entity.id
_entity.type
_entity.pdbx_description
1 polymer ?
#
loop_
_entity_poly.entity_id
_entity_poly.type
_entity_poly.pdbx_seq_one_letter_code
_entity_poly.pdbx_strand_id
1 'polypeptide(L)'
;MERKIDKRGQIAIFVVVAVVIVGVIVAIFLFPQINVFAGEVDPSSYLKDCMEQDTTETMELLASQGGYLNPENYVLYQDNKFTYLCYSSENYKTCTVQQPLIKANFEKELKAQIEPRARQCVRDLEEQYKKRGYEVESSSGELNVSFVPGRLVLSFLSPMTIRKEGVQTFRQFTTSLDTEMYDLLMTASSIIDFESTLGDTDTLLYIQYYPDLTIDKLKRDGDTLYILGNVLTEEEFKFASRSLVWPPGYGLEEI
;
A
#
# COMPACT_ATOMS: atom_id res chain seq x y z
N MET A 1 -4.82 69.27 -15.29
CA MET A 1 -5.43 69.13 -16.63
C MET A 1 -6.57 68.12 -16.48
N GLU A 2 -7.78 68.59 -16.22
CA GLU A 2 -8.96 67.76 -15.95
C GLU A 2 -9.62 67.33 -17.27
N ARG A 3 -9.62 66.03 -17.56
CA ARG A 3 -10.32 65.46 -18.72
C ARG A 3 -11.81 65.33 -18.38
N LYS A 4 -12.64 66.22 -18.95
CA LYS A 4 -14.10 66.05 -18.98
C LYS A 4 -14.44 64.80 -19.81
N ILE A 5 -14.85 63.74 -19.12
CA ILE A 5 -15.39 62.52 -19.75
C ILE A 5 -16.82 62.84 -20.22
N ASP A 6 -17.03 62.76 -21.52
CA ASP A 6 -18.29 63.06 -22.18
C ASP A 6 -19.34 61.97 -21.84
N LYS A 7 -20.41 62.36 -21.12
CA LYS A 7 -21.39 61.44 -20.51
C LYS A 7 -22.18 60.59 -21.53
N ARG A 8 -22.02 60.84 -22.82
CA ARG A 8 -22.68 60.08 -23.91
C ARG A 8 -21.94 58.78 -24.26
N GLY A 9 -20.66 58.66 -23.92
CA GLY A 9 -19.88 57.42 -24.15
C GLY A 9 -20.20 56.30 -23.16
N GLN A 10 -20.61 56.63 -21.92
CA GLN A 10 -20.95 55.64 -20.90
C GLN A 10 -22.23 54.86 -21.23
N ILE A 11 -23.24 55.52 -21.82
CA ILE A 11 -24.52 54.87 -22.13
C ILE A 11 -24.35 53.76 -23.18
N ALA A 12 -23.51 53.99 -24.20
CA ALA A 12 -23.24 52.99 -25.22
C ALA A 12 -22.55 51.74 -24.65
N ILE A 13 -21.64 51.91 -23.69
CA ILE A 13 -20.94 50.79 -23.03
C ILE A 13 -21.93 49.93 -22.23
N PHE A 14 -22.86 50.54 -21.49
CA PHE A 14 -23.86 49.78 -20.73
C PHE A 14 -24.77 48.92 -21.61
N VAL A 15 -25.15 49.42 -22.79
CA VAL A 15 -25.98 48.68 -23.75
C VAL A 15 -25.22 47.49 -24.33
N VAL A 16 -23.95 47.68 -24.72
CA VAL A 16 -23.12 46.58 -25.25
C VAL A 16 -22.90 45.50 -24.18
N VAL A 17 -22.63 45.88 -22.93
CA VAL A 17 -22.47 44.93 -21.83
C VAL A 17 -23.76 44.16 -21.57
N ALA A 18 -24.93 44.81 -21.56
CA ALA A 18 -26.21 44.14 -21.38
C ALA A 18 -26.50 43.12 -22.49
N VAL A 19 -26.22 43.47 -23.76
CA VAL A 19 -26.40 42.56 -24.89
C VAL A 19 -25.44 41.36 -24.81
N VAL A 20 -24.19 41.57 -24.40
CA VAL A 20 -23.22 40.48 -24.19
C VAL A 20 -23.67 39.55 -23.08
N ILE A 21 -24.14 40.07 -21.94
CA ILE A 21 -24.64 39.26 -20.81
C ILE A 21 -25.85 38.44 -21.25
N VAL A 22 -26.81 39.05 -21.95
CA VAL A 22 -27.99 38.34 -22.47
C VAL A 22 -27.57 37.29 -23.49
N GLY A 23 -26.60 37.59 -24.36
CA GLY A 23 -26.04 36.64 -25.32
C GLY A 23 -25.39 35.43 -24.65
N VAL A 24 -24.64 35.63 -23.56
CA VAL A 24 -24.04 34.55 -22.77
C VAL A 24 -25.11 33.71 -22.08
N ILE A 25 -26.13 34.33 -21.49
CA ILE A 25 -27.23 33.59 -20.84
C ILE A 25 -27.99 32.76 -21.88
N VAL A 26 -28.35 33.37 -23.03
CA VAL A 26 -29.04 32.66 -24.12
C VAL A 26 -28.16 31.54 -24.69
N ALA A 27 -26.84 31.74 -24.81
CA ALA A 27 -25.92 30.69 -25.21
C ALA A 27 -25.91 29.53 -24.18
N ILE A 28 -25.85 29.81 -22.88
CA ILE A 28 -25.91 28.79 -21.82
C ILE A 28 -27.24 28.00 -21.85
N PHE A 29 -28.35 28.64 -22.21
CA PHE A 29 -29.65 27.98 -22.34
C PHE A 29 -29.85 27.22 -23.66
N LEU A 30 -29.22 27.67 -24.76
CA LEU A 30 -29.31 27.03 -26.09
C LEU A 30 -28.31 25.90 -26.29
N PHE A 31 -27.18 25.91 -25.57
CA PHE A 31 -26.30 24.77 -25.46
C PHE A 31 -26.73 23.98 -24.23
N PRO A 32 -27.64 22.98 -24.36
CA PRO A 32 -27.95 22.11 -23.23
C PRO A 32 -26.63 21.64 -22.66
N GLN A 33 -26.44 21.87 -21.36
CA GLN A 33 -25.32 21.30 -20.62
C GLN A 33 -25.20 19.87 -21.12
N ILE A 34 -24.05 19.56 -21.75
CA ILE A 34 -23.70 18.21 -22.14
C ILE A 34 -24.05 17.40 -20.91
N ASN A 35 -25.07 16.53 -21.01
CA ASN A 35 -25.32 15.54 -20.00
C ASN A 35 -23.98 14.84 -19.91
N VAL A 36 -23.23 15.15 -18.85
CA VAL A 36 -22.06 14.38 -18.46
C VAL A 36 -22.70 13.05 -18.12
N PHE A 37 -22.82 12.21 -19.15
CA PHE A 37 -23.23 10.84 -19.04
C PHE A 37 -22.38 10.33 -17.89
N ALA A 38 -23.02 10.04 -16.77
CA ALA A 38 -22.35 9.63 -15.54
C ALA A 38 -21.30 8.61 -15.95
N GLY A 39 -20.02 8.99 -15.78
CA GLY A 39 -18.90 8.37 -16.45
C GLY A 39 -19.02 6.86 -16.43
N GLU A 40 -18.78 6.25 -17.58
CA GLU A 40 -18.56 4.80 -17.67
C GLU A 40 -17.60 4.46 -16.54
N VAL A 41 -18.05 3.65 -15.56
CA VAL A 41 -17.20 3.28 -14.43
C VAL A 41 -16.02 2.60 -15.05
N ASP A 42 -14.81 3.10 -14.82
CA ASP A 42 -13.62 2.34 -15.17
C ASP A 42 -13.47 1.24 -14.12
N PRO A 43 -13.56 -0.05 -14.50
CA PRO A 43 -13.36 -1.15 -13.56
C PRO A 43 -12.05 -1.04 -12.78
N SER A 44 -10.99 -0.56 -13.42
CA SER A 44 -9.65 -0.51 -12.83
C SER A 44 -9.58 0.52 -11.71
N SER A 45 -10.05 1.75 -11.96
CA SER A 45 -10.18 2.79 -10.94
C SER A 45 -11.08 2.35 -9.79
N TYR A 46 -12.24 1.76 -10.08
CA TYR A 46 -13.15 1.32 -9.03
C TYR A 46 -12.53 0.24 -8.13
N LEU A 47 -11.88 -0.76 -8.73
CA LEU A 47 -11.23 -1.83 -7.97
C LEU A 47 -10.04 -1.31 -7.16
N LYS A 48 -9.30 -0.33 -7.68
CA LYS A 48 -8.25 0.35 -6.93
C LYS A 48 -8.84 0.99 -5.68
N ASP A 49 -9.80 1.89 -5.85
CA ASP A 49 -10.39 2.66 -4.75
C ASP A 49 -11.05 1.75 -3.70
N CYS A 50 -11.65 0.64 -4.15
CA CYS A 50 -12.30 -0.33 -3.26
C CYS A 50 -11.32 -1.14 -2.41
N MET A 51 -10.09 -1.36 -2.90
CA MET A 51 -9.08 -2.23 -2.30
C MET A 51 -7.96 -1.48 -1.58
N GLU A 52 -7.72 -0.23 -1.95
CA GLU A 52 -6.57 0.55 -1.50
C GLU A 52 -6.50 0.62 0.03
N GLN A 53 -7.58 1.05 0.67
CA GLN A 53 -7.63 1.17 2.13
C GLN A 53 -7.38 -0.18 2.83
N ASP A 54 -8.14 -1.22 2.49
CA ASP A 54 -8.02 -2.53 3.13
C ASP A 54 -6.64 -3.17 2.91
N THR A 55 -6.04 -2.93 1.74
CA THR A 55 -4.70 -3.43 1.42
C THR A 55 -3.64 -2.72 2.24
N THR A 56 -3.71 -1.38 2.34
CA THR A 56 -2.76 -0.58 3.12
C THR A 56 -2.86 -0.93 4.61
N GLU A 57 -4.06 -0.95 5.19
CA GLU A 57 -4.26 -1.29 6.61
C GLU A 57 -3.77 -2.72 6.92
N THR A 58 -4.05 -3.69 6.04
CA THR A 58 -3.56 -5.06 6.22
C THR A 58 -2.05 -5.15 6.10
N MET A 59 -1.46 -4.41 5.15
CA MET A 59 -0.01 -4.38 4.94
C MET A 59 0.71 -3.80 6.16
N GLU A 60 0.25 -2.66 6.69
CA GLU A 60 0.78 -2.06 7.92
C GLU A 60 0.68 -3.02 9.11
N LEU A 61 -0.47 -3.69 9.26
CA LEU A 61 -0.68 -4.67 10.32
C LEU A 61 0.29 -5.86 10.22
N LEU A 62 0.46 -6.42 9.02
CA LEU A 62 1.43 -7.50 8.78
C LEU A 62 2.86 -7.04 9.03
N ALA A 63 3.22 -5.84 8.56
CA ALA A 63 4.56 -5.30 8.70
C ALA A 63 4.93 -5.01 10.15
N SER A 64 3.96 -4.56 10.97
CA SER A 64 4.13 -4.39 12.41
C SER A 64 4.37 -5.70 13.18
N GLN A 65 4.05 -6.85 12.57
CA GLN A 65 4.11 -8.19 13.18
C GLN A 65 5.05 -9.15 12.44
N GLY A 66 6.05 -8.64 11.73
CA GLY A 66 7.07 -9.47 11.05
C GLY A 66 6.53 -10.30 9.89
N GLY A 67 5.43 -9.87 9.28
CA GLY A 67 4.82 -10.51 8.11
C GLY A 67 3.81 -11.60 8.43
N TYR A 68 3.29 -11.67 9.65
CA TYR A 68 2.25 -12.62 10.07
C TYR A 68 1.10 -11.90 10.76
N LEU A 69 -0.15 -12.30 10.46
CA LEU A 69 -1.30 -11.73 11.17
C LEU A 69 -1.43 -12.27 12.60
N ASN A 70 -1.09 -13.55 12.79
CA ASN A 70 -1.17 -14.25 14.07
C ASN A 70 0.16 -14.99 14.29
N PRO A 71 1.21 -14.30 14.73
CA PRO A 71 2.50 -14.95 14.94
C PRO A 71 2.45 -15.91 16.14
N GLU A 72 3.04 -17.10 15.96
CA GLU A 72 3.16 -18.11 17.02
C GLU A 72 4.44 -17.92 17.84
N ASN A 73 5.56 -17.63 17.17
CA ASN A 73 6.86 -17.42 17.80
C ASN A 73 7.22 -15.92 17.79
N TYR A 74 6.94 -15.23 18.89
CA TYR A 74 7.15 -13.79 19.01
C TYR A 74 7.62 -13.38 20.41
N VAL A 75 8.14 -12.16 20.50
CA VAL A 75 8.40 -11.44 21.75
C VAL A 75 7.53 -10.20 21.84
N LEU A 76 7.03 -9.91 23.04
CA LEU A 76 6.22 -8.72 23.30
C LEU A 76 7.11 -7.54 23.70
N TYR A 77 6.94 -6.43 23.00
CA TYR A 77 7.58 -5.17 23.34
C TYR A 77 6.59 -4.01 23.12
N GLN A 78 6.27 -3.28 24.19
CA GLN A 78 5.30 -2.18 24.18
C GLN A 78 3.96 -2.59 23.54
N ASP A 79 3.40 -3.73 23.98
CA ASP A 79 2.16 -4.33 23.46
C ASP A 79 2.18 -4.75 21.97
N ASN A 80 3.32 -4.61 21.29
CA ASN A 80 3.51 -5.09 19.93
C ASN A 80 4.18 -6.46 19.92
N LYS A 81 3.75 -7.32 18.98
CA LYS A 81 4.31 -8.66 18.77
C LYS A 81 5.41 -8.58 17.72
N PHE A 82 6.65 -8.84 18.12
CA PHE A 82 7.78 -8.96 17.21
C PHE A 82 8.02 -10.43 16.92
N THR A 83 7.70 -10.86 15.70
CA THR A 83 7.89 -12.24 15.28
C THR A 83 9.37 -12.55 15.12
N TYR A 84 9.80 -13.70 15.65
CA TYR A 84 11.17 -14.17 15.46
C TYR A 84 11.36 -14.70 14.04
N LEU A 85 12.13 -13.97 13.23
CA LEU A 85 12.52 -14.42 11.89
C LEU A 85 13.83 -15.22 11.92
N CYS A 86 14.61 -15.10 13.00
CA CYS A 86 15.76 -15.95 13.28
C CYS A 86 15.87 -16.22 14.78
N TYR A 87 16.00 -17.49 15.16
CA TYR A 87 15.93 -17.88 16.57
C TYR A 87 16.94 -18.98 16.95
N SER A 88 17.55 -18.83 18.12
CA SER A 88 18.30 -19.87 18.85
C SER A 88 17.84 -19.90 20.31
N SER A 89 17.58 -21.10 20.83
CA SER A 89 17.36 -21.33 22.27
C SER A 89 18.66 -21.49 23.04
N GLU A 90 19.80 -21.67 22.36
CA GLU A 90 21.10 -21.93 22.96
C GLU A 90 21.95 -20.67 23.06
N ASN A 91 22.66 -20.53 24.17
CA ASN A 91 23.63 -19.45 24.36
C ASN A 91 24.87 -19.67 23.48
N TYR A 92 25.51 -18.58 23.06
CA TYR A 92 26.71 -18.59 22.20
C TYR A 92 26.55 -19.29 20.85
N LYS A 93 25.32 -19.60 20.43
CA LYS A 93 25.05 -20.12 19.09
C LYS A 93 24.35 -19.07 18.24
N THR A 94 24.68 -19.07 16.95
CA THR A 94 23.95 -18.28 15.98
C THR A 94 22.55 -18.85 15.81
N CYS A 95 21.65 -17.99 15.36
CA CYS A 95 20.25 -18.31 15.16
C CYS A 95 20.02 -19.11 13.88
N THR A 96 18.96 -19.92 13.87
CA THR A 96 18.46 -20.56 12.64
C THR A 96 17.37 -19.69 12.04
N VAL A 97 17.46 -19.44 10.73
CA VAL A 97 16.44 -18.70 9.98
C VAL A 97 15.11 -19.46 10.06
N GLN A 98 14.09 -18.81 10.62
CA GLN A 98 12.75 -19.39 10.76
C GLN A 98 11.92 -19.22 9.50
N GLN A 99 12.14 -18.13 8.76
CA GLN A 99 11.42 -17.82 7.53
C GLN A 99 12.37 -17.32 6.43
N PRO A 100 12.93 -18.21 5.58
CA PRO A 100 13.89 -17.81 4.54
C PRO A 100 13.28 -16.93 3.44
N LEU A 101 12.00 -17.15 3.10
CA LEU A 101 11.29 -16.41 2.06
C LEU A 101 10.31 -15.42 2.66
N ILE A 102 10.85 -14.36 3.29
CA ILE A 102 10.05 -13.34 3.99
C ILE A 102 9.06 -12.69 3.01
N LYS A 103 9.54 -12.18 1.86
CA LYS A 103 8.70 -11.55 0.83
C LYS A 103 7.54 -12.44 0.37
N ALA A 104 7.84 -13.67 -0.02
CA ALA A 104 6.82 -14.59 -0.54
C ALA A 104 5.78 -14.96 0.54
N ASN A 105 6.21 -15.11 1.79
CA ASN A 105 5.29 -15.34 2.89
C ASN A 105 4.40 -14.12 3.16
N PHE A 106 4.99 -12.92 3.14
CA PHE A 106 4.25 -11.67 3.29
C PHE A 106 3.18 -11.52 2.19
N GLU A 107 3.53 -11.75 0.93
CA GLU A 107 2.59 -11.73 -0.20
C GLU A 107 1.44 -12.73 -0.01
N LYS A 108 1.75 -13.92 0.50
CA LYS A 108 0.78 -14.98 0.77
C LYS A 108 -0.19 -14.58 1.90
N GLU A 109 0.33 -14.07 3.02
CA GLU A 109 -0.48 -13.61 4.15
C GLU A 109 -1.36 -12.43 3.72
N LEU A 110 -0.80 -11.45 3.01
CA LEU A 110 -1.54 -10.31 2.48
C LEU A 110 -2.65 -10.76 1.52
N LYS A 111 -2.34 -11.64 0.56
CA LYS A 111 -3.34 -12.24 -0.34
C LYS A 111 -4.48 -12.88 0.44
N ALA A 112 -4.17 -13.73 1.43
CA ALA A 112 -5.19 -14.45 2.20
C ALA A 112 -6.17 -13.51 2.91
N GLN A 113 -5.70 -12.38 3.42
CA GLN A 113 -6.52 -11.40 4.12
C GLN A 113 -7.35 -10.52 3.18
N ILE A 114 -6.80 -10.06 2.07
CA ILE A 114 -7.48 -9.10 1.19
C ILE A 114 -8.35 -9.77 0.12
N GLU A 115 -8.15 -11.06 -0.16
CA GLU A 115 -8.90 -11.79 -1.19
C GLU A 115 -10.43 -11.81 -0.97
N PRO A 116 -10.97 -12.00 0.25
CA PRO A 116 -12.41 -11.90 0.49
C PRO A 116 -12.98 -10.53 0.15
N ARG A 117 -12.27 -9.46 0.53
CA ARG A 117 -12.65 -8.08 0.24
C ARG A 117 -12.63 -7.81 -1.26
N ALA A 118 -11.61 -8.29 -1.93
CA ALA A 118 -11.48 -8.09 -3.36
C ALA A 118 -12.53 -8.83 -4.18
N ARG A 119 -12.92 -10.04 -3.74
CA ARG A 119 -14.13 -10.71 -4.28
C ARG A 119 -15.40 -9.90 -4.03
N GLN A 120 -15.51 -9.21 -2.90
CA GLN A 120 -16.63 -8.31 -2.63
C GLN A 120 -16.62 -7.09 -3.57
N CYS A 121 -15.46 -6.46 -3.80
CA CYS A 121 -15.31 -5.34 -4.73
C CYS A 121 -15.77 -5.70 -6.16
N VAL A 122 -15.40 -6.89 -6.65
CA VAL A 122 -15.86 -7.36 -7.96
C VAL A 122 -17.39 -7.53 -7.98
N ARG A 123 -17.97 -8.13 -6.93
CA ARG A 123 -19.45 -8.26 -6.83
C ARG A 123 -20.15 -6.91 -6.81
N ASP A 124 -19.63 -5.95 -6.04
CA ASP A 124 -20.19 -4.60 -5.95
C ASP A 124 -20.12 -3.88 -7.31
N LEU A 125 -19.02 -4.06 -8.05
CA LEU A 125 -18.86 -3.54 -9.40
C LEU A 125 -19.90 -4.13 -10.36
N GLU A 126 -20.10 -5.45 -10.33
CA GLU A 126 -21.13 -6.12 -11.13
C GLU A 126 -22.53 -5.57 -10.83
N GLU A 127 -22.87 -5.39 -9.55
CA GLU A 127 -24.15 -4.81 -9.14
C GLU A 127 -24.34 -3.39 -9.66
N GLN A 128 -23.29 -2.58 -9.66
CA GLN A 128 -23.36 -1.21 -10.19
C GLN A 128 -23.65 -1.20 -11.69
N TYR A 129 -23.02 -2.08 -12.48
CA TYR A 129 -23.32 -2.21 -13.90
C TYR A 129 -24.74 -2.74 -14.14
N LYS A 130 -25.18 -3.76 -13.39
CA LYS A 130 -26.56 -4.29 -13.49
C LYS A 130 -27.60 -3.21 -13.19
N LYS A 131 -27.39 -2.39 -12.14
CA LYS A 131 -28.26 -1.25 -11.78
C LYS A 131 -28.35 -0.19 -12.89
N ARG A 132 -27.32 -0.06 -13.72
CA ARG A 132 -27.28 0.86 -14.89
C ARG A 132 -27.84 0.23 -16.18
N GLY A 133 -28.40 -0.98 -16.09
CA GLY A 133 -29.04 -1.70 -17.20
C GLY A 133 -28.07 -2.46 -18.10
N TYR A 134 -26.86 -2.78 -17.63
CA TYR A 134 -25.93 -3.64 -18.36
C TYR A 134 -26.17 -5.12 -18.00
N GLU A 135 -26.02 -6.00 -18.99
CA GLU A 135 -25.89 -7.44 -18.75
C GLU A 135 -24.42 -7.75 -18.44
N VAL A 136 -24.18 -8.46 -17.34
CA VAL A 136 -22.83 -8.74 -16.83
C VAL A 136 -22.67 -10.23 -16.60
N GLU A 137 -21.71 -10.82 -17.29
CA GLU A 137 -21.26 -12.20 -17.10
C GLU A 137 -19.87 -12.16 -16.47
N SER A 138 -19.70 -12.78 -15.30
CA SER A 138 -18.41 -12.90 -14.62
C SER A 138 -18.15 -14.34 -14.18
N SER A 139 -16.88 -14.72 -14.10
CA SER A 139 -16.47 -15.98 -13.46
C SER A 139 -15.73 -15.69 -12.16
N SER A 140 -15.66 -16.68 -11.27
CA SER A 140 -14.78 -16.59 -10.09
C SER A 140 -13.34 -16.33 -10.54
N GLY A 141 -12.74 -15.26 -10.02
CA GLY A 141 -11.35 -14.92 -10.29
C GLY A 141 -10.42 -15.25 -9.14
N GLU A 142 -9.12 -15.26 -9.45
CA GLU A 142 -8.03 -15.38 -8.49
C GLU A 142 -7.30 -14.04 -8.32
N LEU A 143 -6.98 -13.69 -7.07
CA LEU A 143 -6.12 -12.56 -6.75
C LEU A 143 -4.65 -12.99 -6.74
N ASN A 144 -3.80 -12.24 -7.41
CA ASN A 144 -2.35 -12.34 -7.30
C ASN A 144 -1.79 -11.05 -6.71
N VAL A 145 -1.00 -11.20 -5.66
CA VAL A 145 -0.34 -10.11 -4.93
C VAL A 145 1.15 -10.25 -5.17
N SER A 146 1.80 -9.19 -5.65
CA SER A 146 3.25 -9.20 -5.83
C SER A 146 3.88 -7.86 -5.53
N PHE A 147 4.88 -7.85 -4.65
CA PHE A 147 5.77 -6.72 -4.46
C PHE A 147 6.84 -6.71 -5.54
N VAL A 148 6.99 -5.55 -6.16
CA VAL A 148 8.11 -5.18 -7.03
C VAL A 148 8.71 -3.87 -6.47
N PRO A 149 9.94 -3.49 -6.87
CA PRO A 149 10.53 -2.25 -6.37
C PRO A 149 9.59 -1.03 -6.53
N GLY A 150 9.38 -0.31 -5.43
CA GLY A 150 8.55 0.90 -5.31
C GLY A 150 7.02 0.71 -5.38
N ARG A 151 6.50 -0.52 -5.57
CA ARG A 151 5.05 -0.73 -5.63
C ARG A 151 4.59 -2.17 -5.33
N LEU A 152 3.36 -2.27 -4.85
CA LEU A 152 2.58 -3.50 -4.75
C LEU A 152 1.67 -3.62 -5.98
N VAL A 153 1.76 -4.75 -6.69
CA VAL A 153 0.90 -5.05 -7.84
C VAL A 153 -0.17 -6.06 -7.42
N LEU A 154 -1.43 -5.67 -7.58
CA LEU A 154 -2.59 -6.53 -7.38
C LEU A 154 -3.18 -6.89 -8.74
N SER A 155 -3.14 -8.17 -9.10
CA SER A 155 -3.66 -8.69 -10.37
C SER A 155 -4.84 -9.62 -10.12
N PHE A 156 -6.01 -9.18 -10.54
CA PHE A 156 -7.27 -9.92 -10.47
C PHE A 156 -7.55 -10.63 -11.79
N LEU A 157 -7.41 -11.95 -11.80
CA LEU A 157 -7.72 -12.80 -12.95
C LEU A 157 -9.21 -13.17 -12.93
N SER A 158 -10.08 -12.20 -13.20
CA SER A 158 -11.53 -12.38 -13.21
C SER A 158 -12.10 -11.91 -14.55
N PRO A 159 -12.30 -12.81 -15.54
CA PRO A 159 -12.87 -12.40 -16.80
C PRO A 159 -14.32 -11.92 -16.60
N MET A 160 -14.61 -10.73 -17.13
CA MET A 160 -15.90 -10.06 -17.01
C MET A 160 -16.31 -9.56 -18.39
N THR A 161 -17.53 -9.90 -18.81
CA THR A 161 -18.12 -9.43 -20.06
C THR A 161 -19.32 -8.55 -19.75
N ILE A 162 -19.30 -7.33 -20.26
CA ILE A 162 -20.33 -6.30 -20.07
C ILE A 162 -21.01 -6.04 -21.41
N ARG A 163 -22.34 -6.15 -21.46
CA ARG A 163 -23.15 -5.93 -22.68
C ARG A 163 -24.24 -4.87 -22.47
N LYS A 164 -24.35 -3.92 -23.40
CA LYS A 164 -25.47 -2.96 -23.49
C LYS A 164 -25.78 -2.59 -24.94
N GLU A 165 -24.95 -1.74 -25.55
CA GLU A 165 -25.02 -1.40 -26.98
C GLU A 165 -23.82 -2.00 -27.77
N GLY A 166 -22.81 -2.49 -27.04
CA GLY A 166 -21.67 -3.27 -27.52
C GLY A 166 -21.23 -4.29 -26.46
N VAL A 167 -20.23 -5.10 -26.79
CA VAL A 167 -19.64 -6.10 -25.89
C VAL A 167 -18.24 -5.66 -25.50
N GLN A 168 -18.00 -5.46 -24.20
CA GLN A 168 -16.66 -5.24 -23.66
C GLN A 168 -16.27 -6.45 -22.80
N THR A 169 -15.09 -7.01 -23.04
CA THR A 169 -14.56 -8.14 -22.28
C THR A 169 -13.25 -7.75 -21.62
N PHE A 170 -13.23 -7.84 -20.29
CA PHE A 170 -12.06 -7.67 -19.46
C PHE A 170 -11.57 -9.05 -19.05
N ARG A 171 -10.26 -9.33 -19.19
CA ARG A 171 -9.67 -10.63 -18.81
C ARG A 171 -9.02 -10.59 -17.43
N GLN A 172 -8.39 -9.46 -17.14
CA GLN A 172 -7.68 -9.22 -15.90
C GLN A 172 -7.82 -7.74 -15.53
N PHE A 173 -7.82 -7.49 -14.23
CA PHE A 173 -7.75 -6.15 -13.67
C PHE A 173 -6.43 -6.04 -12.91
N THR A 174 -5.61 -5.05 -13.26
CA THR A 174 -4.34 -4.81 -12.58
C THR A 174 -4.39 -3.43 -11.96
N THR A 175 -4.14 -3.37 -10.65
CA THR A 175 -3.95 -2.12 -9.93
C THR A 175 -2.61 -2.16 -9.20
N SER A 176 -2.05 -0.98 -8.94
CA SER A 176 -0.81 -0.83 -8.19
C SER A 176 -0.95 0.22 -7.10
N LEU A 177 -0.32 -0.07 -5.96
CA LEU A 177 -0.17 0.83 -4.82
C LEU A 177 1.31 1.13 -4.66
N ASP A 178 1.67 2.40 -4.51
CA ASP A 178 3.06 2.81 -4.30
C ASP A 178 3.46 2.43 -2.86
N THR A 179 4.63 1.80 -2.69
CA THR A 179 5.13 1.30 -1.40
C THR A 179 6.59 0.87 -1.51
N GLU A 180 7.36 1.12 -0.45
CA GLU A 180 8.77 0.73 -0.29
C GLU A 180 8.92 -0.58 0.50
N MET A 181 7.80 -1.26 0.79
CA MET A 181 7.79 -2.53 1.52
C MET A 181 8.68 -3.60 0.85
N TYR A 182 8.83 -3.58 -0.48
CA TYR A 182 9.76 -4.47 -1.18
C TYR A 182 11.19 -4.34 -0.61
N ASP A 183 11.70 -3.12 -0.50
CA ASP A 183 13.07 -2.85 -0.03
C ASP A 183 13.22 -3.16 1.45
N LEU A 184 12.21 -2.87 2.26
CA LEU A 184 12.19 -3.24 3.69
C LEU A 184 12.25 -4.76 3.88
N LEU A 185 11.44 -5.53 3.14
CA LEU A 185 11.43 -6.99 3.24
C LEU A 185 12.74 -7.63 2.76
N MET A 186 13.35 -7.08 1.70
CA MET A 186 14.65 -7.55 1.22
C MET A 186 15.78 -7.21 2.20
N THR A 187 15.73 -6.03 2.83
CA THR A 187 16.66 -5.63 3.88
C THR A 187 16.53 -6.55 5.10
N ALA A 188 15.31 -6.86 5.52
CA ALA A 188 15.06 -7.80 6.61
C ALA A 188 15.66 -9.18 6.32
N SER A 189 15.46 -9.71 5.10
CA SER A 189 16.09 -10.97 4.67
C SER A 189 17.61 -10.92 4.80
N SER A 190 18.24 -9.83 4.35
CA SER A 190 19.69 -9.67 4.46
C SER A 190 20.15 -9.62 5.92
N ILE A 191 19.46 -8.87 6.79
CA ILE A 191 19.78 -8.80 8.22
C ILE A 191 19.70 -10.19 8.86
N ILE A 192 18.66 -10.95 8.54
CA ILE A 192 18.46 -12.31 9.07
C ILE A 192 19.56 -13.27 8.60
N ASP A 193 20.00 -13.16 7.35
CA ASP A 193 21.12 -13.96 6.85
C ASP A 193 22.42 -13.65 7.62
N PHE A 194 22.71 -12.38 7.89
CA PHE A 194 23.85 -11.97 8.71
C PHE A 194 23.73 -12.43 10.16
N GLU A 195 22.55 -12.28 10.79
CA GLU A 195 22.28 -12.76 12.15
C GLU A 195 22.47 -14.27 12.27
N SER A 196 22.11 -15.04 11.24
CA SER A 196 22.27 -16.50 11.25
C SER A 196 23.72 -16.95 11.06
N THR A 197 24.53 -16.14 10.39
CA THR A 197 25.93 -16.48 10.04
C THR A 197 26.93 -15.93 11.05
N LEU A 198 26.79 -14.67 11.43
CA LEU A 198 27.73 -13.92 12.27
C LEU A 198 27.19 -13.65 13.67
N GLY A 199 25.87 -13.78 13.86
CA GLY A 199 25.22 -13.58 15.16
C GLY A 199 24.96 -12.15 15.56
N ASP A 200 25.36 -11.19 14.73
CA ASP A 200 25.04 -9.77 14.90
C ASP A 200 25.15 -9.08 13.54
N THR A 201 24.20 -8.19 13.24
CA THR A 201 24.26 -7.35 12.03
C THR A 201 24.68 -5.91 12.34
N ASP A 202 25.64 -5.38 11.58
CA ASP A 202 25.99 -3.95 11.60
C ASP A 202 25.03 -3.16 10.71
N THR A 203 24.15 -2.38 11.34
CA THR A 203 23.09 -1.63 10.65
C THR A 203 23.61 -0.36 9.98
N LEU A 204 24.78 0.16 10.39
CA LEU A 204 25.34 1.41 9.87
C LEU A 204 25.66 1.29 8.38
N LEU A 205 26.13 0.13 7.95
CA LEU A 205 26.48 -0.12 6.55
C LEU A 205 25.27 0.01 5.63
N TYR A 206 24.10 -0.49 6.05
CA TYR A 206 22.86 -0.37 5.29
C TYR A 206 22.43 1.10 5.16
N ILE A 207 22.43 1.84 6.26
CA ILE A 207 22.05 3.26 6.29
C ILE A 207 23.01 4.09 5.40
N GLN A 208 24.30 3.74 5.36
CA GLN A 208 25.28 4.42 4.52
C GLN A 208 25.02 4.21 3.01
N TYR A 209 24.55 3.03 2.61
CA TYR A 209 24.26 2.72 1.20
C TYR A 209 22.85 3.15 0.76
N TYR A 210 21.89 3.15 1.69
CA TYR A 210 20.48 3.46 1.44
C TYR A 210 20.06 4.60 2.37
N PRO A 211 20.20 5.87 1.94
CA PRO A 211 20.00 7.03 2.82
C PRO A 211 18.56 7.22 3.29
N ASP A 212 17.59 6.68 2.53
CA ASP A 212 16.17 6.75 2.86
C ASP A 212 15.72 5.65 3.84
N LEU A 213 16.62 4.71 4.19
CA LEU A 213 16.37 3.59 5.09
C LEU A 213 16.75 3.95 6.53
N THR A 214 15.82 3.74 7.46
CA THR A 214 16.08 3.79 8.90
C THR A 214 16.10 2.38 9.46
N ILE A 215 17.04 2.11 10.37
CA ILE A 215 17.12 0.84 11.08
C ILE A 215 17.34 1.11 12.56
N ASP A 216 16.30 0.89 13.36
CA ASP A 216 16.42 0.87 14.81
C ASP A 216 16.64 -0.56 15.29
N LYS A 217 17.69 -0.73 16.10
CA LYS A 217 18.10 -2.01 16.67
C LYS A 217 18.13 -1.92 18.18
N LEU A 218 17.23 -2.66 18.84
CA LEU A 218 17.14 -2.70 20.29
C LEU A 218 17.50 -4.07 20.82
N LYS A 219 18.59 -4.17 21.60
CA LYS A 219 19.00 -5.42 22.27
C LYS A 219 18.46 -5.47 23.70
N ARG A 220 17.81 -6.58 24.08
CA ARG A 220 17.26 -6.81 25.41
C ARG A 220 17.18 -8.30 25.74
N ASP A 221 17.70 -8.72 26.89
CA ASP A 221 17.50 -10.07 27.44
C ASP A 221 17.86 -11.22 26.46
N GLY A 222 18.79 -10.96 25.53
CA GLY A 222 19.21 -11.85 24.46
C GLY A 222 18.45 -11.70 23.14
N ASP A 223 17.33 -11.00 23.16
CA ASP A 223 16.54 -10.71 21.97
C ASP A 223 17.01 -9.39 21.34
N THR A 224 16.96 -9.35 20.01
CA THR A 224 17.24 -8.15 19.22
C THR A 224 15.99 -7.82 18.43
N LEU A 225 15.43 -6.63 18.69
CA LEU A 225 14.27 -6.12 17.98
C LEU A 225 14.75 -5.18 16.88
N TYR A 226 14.26 -5.42 15.67
CA TYR A 226 14.54 -4.62 14.49
C TYR A 226 13.27 -3.88 14.09
N ILE A 227 13.42 -2.58 13.85
CA ILE A 227 12.41 -1.73 13.24
C ILE A 227 13.06 -1.11 12.02
N LEU A 228 12.71 -1.61 10.84
CA LEU A 228 13.12 -1.03 9.57
C LEU A 228 12.08 -0.01 9.17
N GLY A 229 12.50 1.10 8.57
CA GLY A 229 11.56 2.07 8.03
C GLY A 229 12.11 2.85 6.85
N ASN A 230 11.23 3.54 6.16
CA ASN A 230 11.58 4.46 5.08
C ASN A 230 11.25 5.90 5.49
N VAL A 231 12.20 6.82 5.40
CA VAL A 231 12.04 8.22 5.84
C VAL A 231 11.03 8.99 4.99
N LEU A 232 10.87 8.61 3.72
CA LEU A 232 10.00 9.31 2.78
C LEU A 232 8.55 8.82 2.86
N THR A 233 8.34 7.50 2.98
CA THR A 233 6.99 6.91 3.01
C THR A 233 6.45 6.69 4.42
N GLU A 234 7.30 6.80 5.45
CA GLU A 234 6.97 6.48 6.85
C GLU A 234 6.54 5.02 7.08
N GLU A 235 6.73 4.15 6.09
CA GLU A 235 6.43 2.73 6.20
C GLU A 235 7.45 2.04 7.10
N GLU A 236 6.99 1.06 7.89
CA GLU A 236 7.82 0.32 8.84
C GLU A 236 7.64 -1.19 8.70
N PHE A 237 8.72 -1.95 8.91
CA PHE A 237 8.70 -3.41 9.04
C PHE A 237 9.44 -3.84 10.31
N LYS A 238 8.75 -4.60 11.18
CA LYS A 238 9.20 -4.93 12.53
C LYS A 238 9.39 -6.42 12.71
N PHE A 239 10.52 -6.85 13.26
CA PHE A 239 10.77 -8.26 13.54
C PHE A 239 11.79 -8.45 14.68
N ALA A 240 11.90 -9.68 15.19
CA ALA A 240 12.90 -10.06 16.19
C ALA A 240 13.92 -11.07 15.66
N SER A 241 15.13 -11.01 16.21
CA SER A 241 16.12 -12.08 16.15
C SER A 241 16.60 -12.45 17.55
N ARG A 242 17.03 -13.69 17.74
CA ARG A 242 17.70 -14.15 18.97
C ARG A 242 18.94 -14.96 18.57
N SER A 243 20.09 -14.31 18.55
CA SER A 243 21.36 -14.87 18.08
C SER A 243 22.51 -14.52 19.03
N LEU A 244 23.48 -15.44 19.20
CA LEU A 244 24.65 -15.29 20.08
C LEU A 244 24.32 -14.70 21.46
N VAL A 245 23.30 -15.26 22.11
CA VAL A 245 22.86 -14.80 23.43
C VAL A 245 23.92 -15.12 24.48
N TRP A 246 24.24 -14.13 25.30
CA TRP A 246 25.07 -14.28 26.49
C TRP A 246 24.17 -14.65 27.67
N PRO A 247 24.54 -15.67 28.47
CA PRO A 247 23.74 -16.06 29.63
C PRO A 247 23.75 -14.94 30.70
N PRO A 248 22.65 -14.79 31.46
CA PRO A 248 22.62 -13.85 32.58
C PRO A 248 23.72 -14.20 33.60
N GLY A 249 24.46 -13.17 34.04
CA GLY A 249 25.57 -13.31 34.98
C GLY A 249 26.95 -13.52 34.35
N TYR A 250 27.05 -13.58 33.01
CA TYR A 250 28.35 -13.60 32.35
C TYR A 250 29.07 -12.24 32.50
N GLY A 251 30.32 -12.26 32.98
CA GLY A 251 31.14 -11.05 33.15
C GLY A 251 30.96 -10.30 34.48
N LEU A 252 30.15 -10.83 35.41
CA LEU A 252 30.19 -10.40 36.82
C LEU A 252 31.30 -11.19 37.53
N GLU A 253 32.55 -10.73 37.42
CA GLU A 253 33.55 -11.09 38.43
C GLU A 253 33.10 -10.46 39.75
N GLU A 254 32.97 -11.26 40.82
CA GLU A 254 32.72 -10.74 42.16
C GLU A 254 33.85 -9.76 42.53
N ILE A 255 33.54 -8.45 42.55
CA ILE A 255 34.42 -7.40 43.09
C ILE A 255 34.15 -7.24 44.59
#